data_AF-A0A1B6CCF8-F1
#
_entry.id   AF-A0A1B6CCF8-F1
#
_cell.length_a   1.000
_cell.length_b   1.000
_cell.length_c   1.000
_cell.angle_alpha   90.00
_cell.angle_beta   90.00
_cell.angle_gamma   90.00
#
_symmetry.space_group_name_H-M   'P 1'
#
loop_
_entity.id
_entity.type
_entity.pdbx_description
1 polymer ?
#
loop_
_entity_poly.entity_id
_entity_poly.type
_entity_poly.pdbx_seq_one_letter_code
_entity_poly.pdbx_strand_id
1 'polypeptide(L)'
;MSSTSNLWELTQTICQKTIKLRCFMALAPDTSDPITWLNGVIDIGTSNAIDQSVVIEELTTIFSRLHDHPSVWDWLLKLLGQIYNIVEKKQVGLNFLVNIFIIAVDWFSGYAFLGLNENFVFLRFPQAITHLVKCHGDSKLMAEWLKFLADQHDLDSRYPPMFSLAAKAILSNLVC
;
A
#
# COMPACT_ATOMS: atom_id res chain seq x y z
N MET A 1 -7.45 38.24 12.28
CA MET A 1 -6.52 37.12 12.01
C MET A 1 -7.35 35.99 11.40
N SER A 2 -7.33 35.84 10.06
CA SER A 2 -8.18 34.90 9.29
C SER A 2 -7.44 34.29 8.09
N SER A 3 -6.12 34.48 7.97
CA SER A 3 -5.36 34.15 6.77
C SER A 3 -4.81 32.71 6.74
N THR A 4 -4.58 32.08 7.89
CA THR A 4 -3.98 30.73 7.97
C THR A 4 -5.02 29.62 7.85
N SER A 5 -6.25 29.81 8.33
CA SER A 5 -7.33 28.82 8.15
C SER A 5 -7.71 28.68 6.69
N ASN A 6 -7.84 29.80 5.97
CA ASN A 6 -8.19 29.81 4.55
C ASN A 6 -7.09 29.17 3.68
N LEU A 7 -5.82 29.30 4.07
CA LEU A 7 -4.71 28.64 3.38
C LEU A 7 -4.73 27.12 3.58
N TRP A 8 -5.00 26.65 4.81
CA TRP A 8 -5.12 25.22 5.09
C TRP A 8 -6.27 24.56 4.34
N GLU A 9 -7.45 25.18 4.35
CA GLU A 9 -8.64 24.71 3.62
C GLU A 9 -8.39 24.67 2.11
N LEU A 10 -7.69 25.68 1.57
CA LEU A 10 -7.30 25.71 0.16
C LEU A 10 -6.29 24.59 -0.17
N THR A 11 -5.27 24.39 0.68
CA THR A 11 -4.29 23.30 0.51
C THR A 11 -4.98 21.94 0.51
N GLN A 12 -5.87 21.66 1.47
CA GLN A 12 -6.64 20.42 1.50
C GLN A 12 -7.47 20.23 0.22
N THR A 13 -8.16 21.28 -0.23
CA THR A 13 -8.97 21.24 -1.46
C THR A 13 -8.12 20.95 -2.69
N ILE A 14 -6.94 21.58 -2.81
CA ILE A 14 -6.01 21.34 -3.92
C ILE A 14 -5.49 19.90 -3.87
N CYS A 15 -5.03 19.43 -2.70
CA CYS A 15 -4.56 18.06 -2.52
C CYS A 15 -5.62 17.03 -2.90
N GLN A 16 -6.87 17.21 -2.45
CA GLN A 16 -7.99 16.32 -2.82
C GLN A 16 -8.24 16.31 -4.33
N LYS A 17 -8.25 17.48 -4.98
CA LYS A 17 -8.41 17.57 -6.43
C LYS A 17 -7.25 16.91 -7.18
N THR A 18 -6.01 17.10 -6.71
CA THR A 18 -4.82 16.46 -7.30
C THR A 18 -4.87 14.94 -7.15
N ILE A 19 -5.27 14.42 -6.00
CA ILE A 19 -5.47 12.98 -5.79
C ILE A 19 -6.50 12.47 -6.80
N LYS A 20 -7.70 13.06 -6.84
CA LYS A 20 -8.77 12.63 -7.75
C LYS A 20 -8.35 12.68 -9.22
N LEU A 21 -7.61 13.72 -9.62
CA LEU A 21 -7.09 13.83 -10.98
C LEU A 21 -6.08 12.73 -11.29
N ARG A 22 -5.13 12.46 -10.39
CA ARG A 22 -4.16 11.36 -10.56
C ARG A 22 -4.85 9.99 -10.60
N CYS A 23 -5.86 9.79 -9.77
CA CYS A 23 -6.67 8.59 -9.76
C CYS A 23 -7.45 8.41 -11.07
N PHE A 24 -8.01 9.50 -11.59
CA PHE A 24 -8.66 9.51 -12.90
C PHE A 24 -7.66 9.20 -14.03
N MET A 25 -6.48 9.81 -14.01
CA MET A 25 -5.43 9.55 -15.01
C MET A 25 -4.94 8.10 -14.95
N ALA A 26 -4.77 7.54 -13.76
CA ALA A 26 -4.44 6.12 -13.57
C ALA A 26 -5.45 5.18 -14.23
N LEU A 27 -6.70 5.60 -14.44
CA LEU A 27 -7.76 4.78 -15.01
C LEU A 27 -8.10 5.16 -16.46
N ALA A 28 -7.38 6.11 -17.05
CA ALA A 28 -7.62 6.52 -18.43
C ALA A 28 -7.19 5.41 -19.41
N PRO A 29 -7.92 5.17 -20.51
CA PRO A 29 -7.69 4.04 -21.42
C PRO A 29 -6.30 3.99 -22.05
N ASP A 30 -5.68 5.15 -22.27
CA ASP A 30 -4.40 5.27 -22.97
C ASP A 30 -3.19 5.30 -22.02
N THR A 31 -3.41 5.04 -20.72
CA THR A 31 -2.36 5.09 -19.72
C THR A 31 -1.52 3.83 -19.76
N SER A 32 -0.27 3.97 -20.22
CA SER A 32 0.67 2.87 -20.35
C SER A 32 1.15 2.29 -19.01
N ASP A 33 1.25 3.13 -17.98
CA ASP A 33 1.62 2.71 -16.63
C ASP A 33 0.67 3.36 -15.59
N PRO A 34 -0.52 2.79 -15.40
CA PRO A 34 -1.54 3.35 -14.53
C PRO A 34 -1.07 3.41 -13.06
N ILE A 35 -0.15 2.53 -12.71
CA ILE A 35 0.28 2.31 -11.35
C ILE A 35 1.35 3.35 -10.92
N THR A 36 2.11 3.92 -11.87
CA THR A 36 3.05 5.03 -11.57
C THR A 36 2.34 6.29 -11.06
N TRP A 37 1.09 6.53 -11.48
CA TRP A 37 0.28 7.65 -10.97
C TRP A 37 -0.05 7.52 -9.48
N LEU A 38 -0.04 6.29 -8.94
CA LEU A 38 -0.29 6.01 -7.53
C LEU A 38 0.83 6.51 -6.63
N ASN A 39 2.07 6.51 -7.11
CA ASN A 39 3.22 7.00 -6.32
C ASN A 39 3.01 8.47 -5.92
N GLY A 40 2.52 9.30 -6.86
CA GLY A 40 2.22 10.68 -6.54
C GLY A 40 1.06 10.84 -5.55
N VAL A 41 0.09 9.93 -5.54
CA VAL A 41 -1.01 9.93 -4.56
C VAL A 41 -0.47 9.58 -3.17
N ILE A 42 0.44 8.61 -3.11
CA ILE A 42 1.14 8.17 -1.90
C ILE A 42 2.03 9.28 -1.32
N ASP A 43 2.78 9.99 -2.17
CA ASP A 43 3.62 11.12 -1.75
C ASP A 43 2.79 12.23 -1.08
N ILE A 44 1.58 12.48 -1.57
CA ILE A 44 0.66 13.44 -0.94
C ILE A 44 0.18 12.91 0.42
N GLY A 45 -0.21 11.64 0.50
CA GLY A 45 -0.69 11.02 1.74
C GLY A 45 0.36 10.90 2.86
N THR A 46 1.63 10.71 2.49
CA THR A 46 2.75 10.66 3.46
C THR A 46 3.10 12.03 4.06
N SER A 47 2.75 13.13 3.39
CA SER A 47 3.10 14.50 3.81
C SER A 47 2.28 15.06 4.99
N ASN A 48 1.32 14.31 5.54
CA ASN A 48 0.33 14.76 6.55
C ASN A 48 -0.50 16.01 6.15
N ALA A 49 -0.43 16.46 4.88
CA ALA A 49 -1.16 17.63 4.40
C ALA A 49 -2.67 17.37 4.20
N ILE A 50 -3.09 16.10 4.27
CA ILE A 50 -4.46 15.67 4.00
C ILE A 50 -4.86 14.51 4.90
N ASP A 51 -6.17 14.33 5.06
CA ASP A 51 -6.74 13.13 5.65
C ASP A 51 -6.35 11.89 4.83
N GLN A 52 -5.63 10.97 5.49
CA GLN A 52 -5.15 9.73 4.89
C GLN A 52 -6.29 8.77 4.52
N SER A 53 -7.46 8.89 5.16
CA SER A 53 -8.62 8.06 4.84
C SER A 53 -9.10 8.29 3.41
N VAL A 54 -9.15 9.55 2.96
CA VAL A 54 -9.51 9.93 1.59
C VAL A 54 -8.52 9.34 0.59
N VAL A 55 -7.23 9.32 0.93
CA VAL A 55 -6.20 8.73 0.07
C VAL A 55 -6.42 7.21 -0.06
N ILE A 56 -6.71 6.54 1.05
CA ILE A 56 -6.95 5.10 1.09
C ILE A 56 -8.21 4.72 0.28
N GLU A 57 -9.29 5.49 0.37
CA GLU A 57 -10.52 5.25 -0.40
C GLU A 57 -10.27 5.33 -1.92
N GLU A 58 -9.56 6.36 -2.36
CA GLU A 58 -9.25 6.57 -3.77
C GLU A 58 -8.29 5.47 -4.29
N LEU A 59 -7.26 5.11 -3.52
CA LEU A 59 -6.37 4.00 -3.85
C LEU A 59 -7.09 2.67 -3.93
N THR A 60 -7.99 2.39 -3.00
CA THR A 60 -8.83 1.18 -2.98
C THR A 60 -9.69 1.09 -4.24
N THR A 61 -10.27 2.22 -4.68
CA THR A 61 -11.03 2.29 -5.93
C THR A 61 -10.16 1.91 -7.13
N ILE A 62 -8.90 2.35 -7.17
CA ILE A 62 -7.98 2.00 -8.26
C ILE A 62 -7.56 0.53 -8.17
N PHE A 63 -7.22 0.03 -6.98
CA PHE A 63 -6.83 -1.37 -6.79
C PHE A 63 -7.92 -2.33 -7.27
N SER A 64 -9.19 -2.01 -7.00
CA SER A 64 -10.32 -2.80 -7.49
C SER A 64 -10.38 -2.92 -9.02
N ARG A 65 -9.91 -1.89 -9.74
CA ARG A 65 -9.92 -1.83 -11.21
C ARG A 65 -8.64 -2.36 -11.85
N LEU A 66 -7.52 -2.35 -11.11
CA LEU A 66 -6.21 -2.77 -11.59
C LEU A 66 -5.79 -4.14 -11.05
N HIS A 67 -6.69 -4.91 -10.41
CA HIS A 67 -6.31 -6.14 -9.72
C HIS A 67 -5.67 -7.20 -10.61
N ASP A 68 -6.08 -7.27 -11.89
CA ASP A 68 -5.51 -8.19 -12.88
C ASP A 68 -4.41 -7.55 -13.74
N HIS A 69 -3.97 -6.33 -13.41
CA HIS A 69 -2.99 -5.62 -14.25
C HIS A 69 -1.58 -6.24 -14.08
N PRO A 70 -0.86 -6.54 -15.18
CA PRO A 70 0.41 -7.28 -15.11
C PRO A 70 1.51 -6.58 -14.30
N SER A 71 1.49 -5.25 -14.25
CA SER A 71 2.49 -4.44 -13.51
C SER A 71 2.27 -4.37 -11.99
N VAL A 72 1.23 -5.04 -11.46
CA VAL A 72 0.89 -5.01 -10.03
C VAL A 72 2.04 -5.51 -9.15
N TRP A 73 2.64 -6.64 -9.53
CA TRP A 73 3.72 -7.24 -8.74
C TRP A 73 4.95 -6.33 -8.66
N ASP A 74 5.41 -5.82 -9.81
CA ASP A 74 6.56 -4.91 -9.88
C ASP A 74 6.32 -3.64 -9.06
N TRP A 75 5.08 -3.15 -9.02
CA TRP A 75 4.77 -2.00 -8.19
C TRP A 75 4.74 -2.31 -6.70
N LEU A 76 4.22 -3.46 -6.27
CA LEU A 76 4.30 -3.88 -4.87
C LEU A 76 5.76 -3.92 -4.38
N LEU A 77 6.68 -4.39 -5.22
CA LEU A 77 8.11 -4.37 -4.91
C LEU A 77 8.67 -2.94 -4.83
N LYS A 78 8.25 -2.03 -5.73
CA LYS A 78 8.61 -0.61 -5.66
C LYS A 78 8.08 0.05 -4.38
N LEU A 79 6.86 -0.28 -3.96
CA LEU A 79 6.26 0.21 -2.72
C LEU A 79 7.05 -0.27 -1.49
N LEU A 80 7.50 -1.52 -1.46
CA LEU A 80 8.41 -2.02 -0.41
C LEU A 80 9.74 -1.25 -0.40
N GLY A 81 10.30 -0.93 -1.57
CA GLY A 81 11.48 -0.06 -1.68
C GLY A 81 11.23 1.36 -1.15
N GLN A 82 10.03 1.92 -1.34
CA GLN A 82 9.64 3.20 -0.73
C GLN A 82 9.53 3.10 0.79
N ILE A 83 8.93 2.02 1.32
CA ILE A 83 8.85 1.77 2.76
C ILE A 83 10.26 1.69 3.36
N TYR A 84 11.16 0.93 2.74
CA TYR A 84 12.58 0.86 3.14
C TYR A 84 13.21 2.25 3.21
N ASN A 85 13.01 3.08 2.18
CA ASN A 85 13.55 4.43 2.16
C ASN A 85 12.99 5.31 3.29
N ILE A 86 11.72 5.17 3.66
CA ILE A 86 11.13 5.88 4.80
C ILE A 86 11.74 5.42 6.12
N VAL A 87 11.92 4.11 6.30
CA VAL A 87 12.57 3.52 7.48
C VAL A 87 14.00 4.07 7.64
N GLU A 88 14.82 3.93 6.60
CA GLU A 88 16.22 4.39 6.60
C GLU A 88 16.34 5.89 6.89
N LYS A 89 15.46 6.69 6.30
CA LYS A 89 15.46 8.15 6.48
C LYS A 89 14.71 8.61 7.73
N LYS A 90 14.11 7.69 8.50
CA LYS A 90 13.27 7.96 9.68
C LYS A 90 12.19 9.03 9.39
N GLN A 91 11.56 8.91 8.23
CA GLN A 91 10.53 9.85 7.79
C GLN A 91 9.17 9.49 8.38
N VAL A 92 8.29 10.48 8.46
CA VAL A 92 6.90 10.29 8.88
C VAL A 92 6.12 9.59 7.77
N GLY A 93 5.08 8.83 8.12
CA GLY A 93 4.20 8.15 7.17
C GLY A 93 4.47 6.65 6.99
N LEU A 94 5.36 6.06 7.78
CA LEU A 94 5.66 4.62 7.74
C LEU A 94 4.40 3.75 7.89
N ASN A 95 3.60 3.99 8.94
CA ASN A 95 2.37 3.24 9.17
C ASN A 95 1.35 3.41 8.03
N PHE A 96 1.31 4.58 7.40
CA PHE A 96 0.45 4.84 6.25
C PHE A 96 0.88 4.02 5.02
N LEU A 97 2.17 3.99 4.70
CA LEU A 97 2.67 3.16 3.60
C LEU A 97 2.45 1.67 3.85
N VAL A 98 2.66 1.23 5.10
CA VAL A 98 2.40 -0.16 5.49
C VAL A 98 0.93 -0.51 5.32
N ASN A 99 0.01 0.37 5.71
CA ASN A 99 -1.42 0.17 5.48
C ASN A 99 -1.74 0.03 3.98
N ILE A 100 -1.17 0.90 3.14
CA ILE A 100 -1.35 0.81 1.68
C ILE A 100 -0.82 -0.52 1.15
N PHE A 101 0.34 -0.96 1.60
CA PHE A 101 0.92 -2.24 1.19
C PHE A 101 0.00 -3.41 1.56
N ILE A 102 -0.51 -3.45 2.79
CA ILE A 102 -1.42 -4.49 3.27
C ILE A 102 -2.72 -4.50 2.47
N ILE A 103 -3.32 -3.33 2.23
CA ILE A 103 -4.55 -3.18 1.45
C ILE A 103 -4.33 -3.61 0.00
N ALA A 104 -3.23 -3.18 -0.62
CA ALA A 104 -2.89 -3.56 -1.98
C ALA A 104 -2.72 -5.07 -2.12
N VAL A 105 -2.08 -5.72 -1.14
CA VAL A 105 -1.93 -7.18 -1.10
C VAL A 105 -3.29 -7.88 -1.00
N ASP A 106 -4.22 -7.41 -0.17
CA ASP A 106 -5.58 -7.99 -0.08
C ASP A 106 -6.34 -7.85 -1.40
N TRP A 107 -6.28 -6.68 -2.06
CA TRP A 107 -6.91 -6.44 -3.36
C TRP A 107 -6.33 -7.29 -4.48
N PHE A 108 -5.01 -7.28 -4.62
CA PHE A 108 -4.32 -7.92 -5.73
C PHE A 108 -4.23 -9.44 -5.59
N SER A 109 -4.39 -9.96 -4.38
CA SER A 109 -4.49 -11.41 -4.16
C SER A 109 -5.85 -12.01 -4.53
N GLY A 110 -6.84 -11.18 -4.89
CA GLY A 110 -8.19 -11.62 -5.20
C GLY A 110 -9.05 -11.97 -3.97
N TYR A 111 -8.51 -11.86 -2.75
CA TYR A 111 -9.25 -12.12 -1.50
C TYR A 111 -10.13 -10.93 -1.06
N ALA A 112 -9.90 -9.73 -1.59
CA ALA A 112 -10.65 -8.51 -1.24
C ALA A 112 -12.16 -8.58 -1.51
N PHE A 113 -12.63 -9.50 -2.36
CA PHE A 113 -14.08 -9.70 -2.58
C PHE A 113 -14.85 -10.10 -1.31
N LEU A 114 -14.14 -10.54 -0.25
CA LEU A 114 -14.73 -11.03 1.00
C LEU A 114 -14.96 -9.93 2.06
N GLY A 115 -14.88 -8.64 1.70
CA GLY A 115 -15.35 -7.52 2.52
C GLY A 115 -14.26 -6.60 3.10
N LEU A 116 -14.57 -5.29 3.13
CA LEU A 116 -13.73 -4.16 3.56
C LEU A 116 -13.81 -3.89 5.07
N ASN A 117 -13.60 -4.90 5.89
CA ASN A 117 -13.44 -4.68 7.32
C ASN A 117 -11.95 -4.78 7.65
N GLU A 118 -11.35 -3.69 8.12
CA GLU A 118 -9.91 -3.58 8.40
C GLU A 118 -9.40 -4.76 9.23
N ASN A 119 -10.17 -5.20 10.23
CA ASN A 119 -9.79 -6.34 11.07
C ASN A 119 -9.64 -7.64 10.28
N PHE A 120 -10.43 -7.83 9.22
CA PHE A 120 -10.32 -9.00 8.36
C PHE A 120 -9.13 -8.90 7.41
N VAL A 121 -8.82 -7.70 6.92
CA VAL A 121 -7.65 -7.47 6.04
C VAL A 121 -6.37 -7.92 6.75
N PHE A 122 -6.17 -7.52 8.02
CA PHE A 122 -4.98 -7.92 8.80
C PHE A 122 -4.91 -9.43 9.06
N LEU A 123 -6.04 -10.08 9.33
CA LEU A 123 -6.09 -11.52 9.56
C LEU A 123 -5.83 -12.32 8.28
N ARG A 124 -6.29 -11.83 7.13
CA ARG A 124 -6.12 -12.48 5.81
C ARG A 124 -4.76 -12.24 5.20
N PHE A 125 -4.05 -11.18 5.58
CA PHE A 125 -2.80 -10.76 4.96
C PHE A 125 -1.80 -11.91 4.73
N PRO A 126 -1.50 -12.81 5.70
CA PRO A 126 -0.59 -13.93 5.47
C PRO A 126 -1.00 -14.86 4.33
N GLN A 127 -2.30 -15.10 4.16
CA GLN A 127 -2.85 -15.95 3.10
C GLN A 127 -2.81 -15.22 1.76
N ALA A 128 -3.23 -13.95 1.74
CA ALA A 128 -3.23 -13.08 0.58
C ALA A 128 -1.83 -12.92 -0.03
N ILE A 129 -0.83 -12.58 0.78
CA ILE A 129 0.55 -12.42 0.29
C ILE A 129 1.16 -13.75 -0.17
N THR A 130 0.85 -14.85 0.50
CA THR A 130 1.31 -16.18 0.09
C THR A 130 0.74 -16.55 -1.29
N HIS A 131 -0.53 -16.25 -1.54
CA HIS A 131 -1.15 -16.48 -2.83
C HIS A 131 -0.49 -15.63 -3.93
N LEU A 132 -0.35 -14.31 -3.70
CA LEU A 132 0.32 -13.40 -4.63
C LEU A 132 1.73 -13.84 -4.99
N VAL A 133 2.52 -14.23 -3.98
CA VAL A 133 3.88 -14.73 -4.17
C VAL A 133 3.89 -15.98 -5.05
N LYS A 134 2.97 -16.92 -4.84
CA LYS A 134 2.85 -18.12 -5.68
C LYS A 134 2.50 -17.81 -7.13
N CYS A 135 1.70 -16.76 -7.36
CA CYS A 135 1.23 -16.39 -8.69
C CYS A 135 2.27 -15.57 -9.49
N HIS A 136 3.10 -14.75 -8.82
CA HIS A 136 3.89 -13.73 -9.51
C HIS A 136 5.37 -13.65 -9.11
N GLY A 137 5.78 -14.23 -7.97
CA GLY A 137 6.90 -13.66 -7.22
C GLY A 137 7.99 -14.62 -6.76
N ASP A 138 9.16 -14.03 -6.47
CA ASP A 138 10.22 -14.70 -5.72
C ASP A 138 9.84 -14.77 -4.23
N SER A 139 9.56 -15.99 -3.78
CA SER A 139 9.20 -16.30 -2.39
C SER A 139 10.29 -15.92 -1.39
N LYS A 140 11.57 -16.04 -1.77
CA LYS A 140 12.69 -15.68 -0.88
C LYS A 140 12.75 -14.18 -0.68
N LEU A 141 12.72 -13.43 -1.79
CA LEU A 141 12.76 -11.97 -1.76
C LEU A 141 11.60 -11.39 -0.93
N MET A 142 10.37 -11.86 -1.14
CA MET A 142 9.23 -11.38 -0.37
C MET A 142 9.33 -11.76 1.11
N ALA A 143 9.79 -12.96 1.44
CA ALA A 143 9.99 -13.36 2.83
C ALA A 143 11.06 -12.51 3.53
N GLU A 144 12.13 -12.11 2.84
CA GLU A 144 13.14 -11.18 3.35
C GLU A 144 12.56 -9.80 3.63
N TRP A 145 11.75 -9.25 2.70
CA TRP A 145 11.03 -8.00 2.92
C TRP A 145 10.13 -8.03 4.14
N LEU A 146 9.36 -9.11 4.32
CA LEU A 146 8.45 -9.26 5.46
C LEU A 146 9.20 -9.42 6.78
N LYS A 147 10.35 -10.12 6.80
CA LYS A 147 11.22 -10.19 7.98
C LYS A 147 11.78 -8.82 8.34
N PHE A 148 12.30 -8.09 7.35
CA PHE A 148 12.76 -6.72 7.54
C PHE A 148 11.66 -5.85 8.18
N LEU A 149 10.43 -5.92 7.68
CA LEU A 149 9.30 -5.17 8.25
C LEU A 149 8.92 -5.65 9.66
N ALA A 150 9.03 -6.95 9.94
CA ALA A 150 8.77 -7.49 11.28
C ALA A 150 9.78 -7.00 12.33
N ASP A 151 10.99 -6.64 11.93
CA ASP A 151 12.03 -6.16 12.84
C ASP A 151 11.94 -4.64 13.11
N GLN A 152 11.00 -3.93 12.48
CA GLN A 152 10.88 -2.48 12.64
C GLN A 152 10.14 -2.09 13.92
N HIS A 153 10.83 -1.38 14.81
CA HIS A 153 10.29 -0.92 16.09
C HIS A 153 9.37 0.32 15.98
N ASP A 154 9.47 1.09 14.90
CA ASP A 154 8.66 2.29 14.67
C ASP A 154 7.24 2.00 14.13
N LEU A 155 6.95 0.72 13.85
CA LEU A 155 5.65 0.26 13.40
C LEU A 155 4.67 0.08 14.56
N ASP A 156 3.38 0.22 14.25
CA ASP A 156 2.32 -0.22 15.15
C ASP A 156 2.53 -1.69 15.53
N SER A 157 2.43 -1.98 16.83
CA SER A 157 2.57 -3.32 17.45
C SER A 157 1.78 -4.44 16.76
N ARG A 158 0.73 -4.10 16.01
CA ARG A 158 -0.10 -5.06 15.26
C ARG A 158 0.60 -5.64 14.02
N TYR A 159 1.53 -4.90 13.39
CA TYR A 159 2.13 -5.32 12.12
C TYR A 159 3.25 -6.36 12.27
N PRO A 160 4.22 -6.23 13.20
CA PRO A 160 5.34 -7.16 13.29
C PRO A 160 4.95 -8.65 13.42
N PRO A 161 3.97 -9.04 14.28
CA PRO A 161 3.57 -10.44 14.38
C PRO A 161 2.96 -10.97 13.08
N MET A 162 2.18 -10.13 12.39
CA MET A 162 1.54 -10.46 11.12
C MET A 162 2.57 -10.69 10.01
N PHE A 163 3.57 -9.81 9.89
CA PHE A 163 4.65 -9.97 8.92
C PHE A 163 5.51 -11.20 9.21
N SER A 164 5.83 -11.47 10.48
CA SER A 164 6.55 -12.68 10.88
C SER A 164 5.80 -13.95 10.50
N LEU A 165 4.48 -13.98 10.71
CA LEU A 165 3.62 -15.10 10.33
C LEU A 165 3.58 -15.29 8.81
N ALA A 166 3.41 -14.20 8.05
CA ALA A 166 3.40 -14.22 6.60
C ALA A 166 4.73 -14.71 6.00
N ALA A 167 5.87 -14.24 6.52
CA ALA A 167 7.19 -14.68 6.08
C ALA A 167 7.39 -16.19 6.31
N LYS A 168 6.95 -16.71 7.47
CA LYS A 168 6.98 -18.16 7.76
C LYS A 168 6.10 -18.95 6.80
N ALA A 169 4.89 -18.46 6.54
CA ALA A 169 3.95 -19.11 5.62
C ALA A 169 4.53 -19.22 4.20
N ILE A 170 5.11 -18.15 3.67
CA ILE A 170 5.78 -18.15 2.36
C ILE A 170 6.91 -19.18 2.33
N LEU A 171 7.80 -19.16 3.32
CA LEU A 171 8.96 -20.07 3.36
C LEU A 171 8.55 -21.54 3.55
N SER A 172 7.49 -21.83 4.30
CA SER A 172 7.00 -23.21 4.46
C SER A 172 6.46 -23.81 3.16
N ASN A 173 5.94 -22.98 2.25
CA ASN A 173 5.45 -23.43 0.94
C ASN A 173 6.58 -23.74 -0.06
N LEU A 174 7.84 -23.43 0.25
CA LEU A 174 9.00 -23.79 -0.56
C LEU A 174 9.52 -25.22 -0.32
N VAL A 175 9.03 -25.89 0.72
CA VAL A 175 9.54 -27.20 1.19
C VAL A 175 8.63 -28.37 0.75
N CYS A 176 7.54 -28.08 0.02
CA CYS A 176 6.67 -29.08 -0.61
C CYS A 176 6.90 -29.11 -2.12
#